data_AF-A0A1Y4F564-F1
#
_entry.id   AF-A0A1Y4F564-F1
#
_cell.length_a   1.000
_cell.length_b   1.000
_cell.length_c   1.000
_cell.angle_alpha   90.00
_cell.angle_beta   90.00
_cell.angle_gamma   90.00
#
_symmetry.space_group_name_H-M   'P 1'
#
loop_
_entity.id
_entity.type
_entity.pdbx_description
1 polymer ?
#
loop_
_entity_poly.entity_id
_entity_poly.type
_entity_poly.pdbx_seq_one_letter_code
_entity_poly.pdbx_strand_id
1 'polypeptide(L)'
;MDPQNEALLSLTILLTGLVVVFAVLIFLILIINVYGNIIYKVTQKRHKGKDKTEDVRAPVSAPEPAPIEVEEGIPGEVVAAISAAVYMTCGDSAPVIRSVKRAATNPRSLWGEAGRLENTRPF
;
A
#
# COMPACT_ATOMS: atom_id res chain seq x y z
N MET A 1 26.31 50.49 -13.00
CA MET A 1 25.08 49.66 -12.98
C MET A 1 24.37 49.99 -11.69
N ASP A 2 23.11 50.42 -11.77
CA ASP A 2 22.40 50.89 -10.59
C ASP A 2 22.10 49.71 -9.65
N PRO A 3 22.48 49.78 -8.37
CA PRO A 3 22.35 48.66 -7.43
C PRO A 3 20.89 48.24 -7.21
N GLN A 4 19.93 49.13 -7.47
CA GLN A 4 18.51 48.80 -7.43
C GLN A 4 18.08 47.82 -8.51
N ASN A 5 18.64 47.92 -9.72
CA ASN A 5 18.26 47.05 -10.84
C ASN A 5 18.76 45.62 -10.61
N GLU A 6 19.93 45.45 -9.98
CA GLU A 6 20.45 44.11 -9.63
C GLU A 6 19.62 43.42 -8.54
N ALA A 7 19.12 44.19 -7.57
CA ALA A 7 18.21 43.66 -6.56
C ALA A 7 16.87 43.22 -7.17
N LEU A 8 16.31 44.00 -8.10
CA LEU A 8 15.08 43.64 -8.81
C LEU A 8 15.25 42.41 -9.71
N LEU A 9 16.39 42.29 -10.40
CA LEU A 9 16.72 41.11 -11.19
C LEU A 9 16.83 39.86 -10.32
N SER A 10 17.56 39.96 -9.20
CA SER A 10 17.73 38.85 -8.25
C SER A 10 16.39 38.41 -7.65
N LEU A 11 15.55 39.35 -7.24
CA LEU A 11 14.21 39.08 -6.72
C LEU A 11 13.34 38.37 -7.77
N THR A 12 13.38 38.84 -9.02
CA THR A 12 12.61 38.26 -10.13
C THR A 12 13.06 36.83 -10.42
N ILE A 13 14.37 36.56 -10.43
CA ILE A 13 14.92 35.22 -10.65
C ILE A 13 14.52 34.26 -9.51
N LEU A 14 14.55 34.72 -8.25
CA LEU A 14 14.09 33.90 -7.12
C LEU A 14 12.60 33.58 -7.20
N LEU A 15 11.77 34.56 -7.53
CA LEU A 15 10.32 34.39 -7.67
C LEU A 15 9.99 33.43 -8.82
N THR A 16 10.60 33.65 -9.99
CA THR A 16 10.41 32.79 -11.16
C THR A 16 10.92 31.38 -10.92
N GLY A 17 12.07 31.20 -10.25
CA GLY A 17 12.58 29.90 -9.84
C GLY A 17 11.61 29.16 -8.92
N LEU A 18 11.05 29.85 -7.91
CA LEU A 18 10.04 29.29 -7.02
C LEU A 18 8.80 28.83 -7.81
N VAL A 19 8.26 29.68 -8.69
CA VAL A 19 7.09 29.34 -9.50
C VAL A 19 7.37 28.17 -10.45
N VAL A 20 8.53 28.16 -11.12
CA VAL A 20 8.92 27.09 -12.05
C VAL A 20 9.05 25.75 -11.33
N VAL A 21 9.64 25.72 -10.14
CA VAL A 21 9.77 24.49 -9.33
C VAL A 21 8.37 23.96 -8.98
N PHE A 22 7.48 24.81 -8.46
CA PHE A 22 6.09 24.39 -8.18
C PHE A 22 5.37 23.88 -9.42
N ALA A 23 5.52 24.55 -10.57
CA ALA A 23 4.89 24.14 -11.82
C ALA A 23 5.36 22.76 -12.28
N VAL A 24 6.67 22.48 -12.21
CA VAL A 24 7.25 21.17 -12.55
C VAL A 24 6.75 20.08 -11.61
N LEU A 25 6.70 20.34 -10.30
CA LEU A 25 6.17 19.39 -9.32
C LEU A 25 4.70 19.03 -9.63
N ILE A 26 3.85 20.03 -9.85
CA ILE A 26 2.43 19.84 -10.18
C ILE A 26 2.28 19.04 -11.48
N PHE A 27 3.06 19.39 -12.50
CA PHE A 27 3.03 18.69 -13.80
C PHE A 27 3.40 17.21 -13.67
N LEU A 28 4.45 16.90 -12.90
CA LEU A 28 4.87 15.52 -12.68
C LEU A 28 3.81 14.71 -11.90
N ILE A 29 3.22 15.32 -10.86
CA ILE A 29 2.14 14.72 -10.08
C ILE A 29 0.93 14.43 -10.97
N LEU A 30 0.57 15.35 -11.87
CA LEU A 30 -0.58 15.20 -12.77
C LEU A 30 -0.38 14.00 -13.70
N ILE A 31 0.80 13.86 -14.30
CA ILE A 31 1.14 12.73 -15.16
C ILE A 31 1.04 11.40 -14.40
N ILE A 32 1.64 11.31 -13.21
CA ILE A 32 1.58 10.10 -12.37
C ILE A 32 0.13 9.77 -12.01
N ASN A 33 -0.69 10.77 -11.68
CA ASN A 33 -2.10 10.58 -11.36
C ASN A 33 -2.90 10.04 -12.55
N VAL A 34 -2.68 10.56 -13.76
CA VAL A 34 -3.34 10.06 -14.98
C VAL A 34 -2.95 8.59 -15.25
N TYR A 35 -1.67 8.25 -15.23
CA TYR A 35 -1.24 6.86 -15.40
C TYR A 35 -1.77 5.94 -14.31
N GLY A 36 -1.73 6.38 -13.04
CA GLY A 36 -2.29 5.64 -11.90
C GLY A 36 -3.78 5.38 -12.05
N ASN A 37 -4.56 6.38 -12.49
CA ASN A 37 -6.00 6.26 -12.68
C ASN A 37 -6.36 5.35 -13.87
N ILE A 38 -5.58 5.37 -14.95
CA ILE A 38 -5.78 4.47 -16.10
C ILE A 38 -5.51 3.02 -15.69
N ILE A 39 -4.37 2.75 -15.03
CA ILE A 39 -4.02 1.41 -14.54
C ILE A 39 -5.07 0.93 -13.52
N TYR A 40 -5.50 1.80 -12.61
CA TYR A 40 -6.55 1.50 -11.64
C TYR A 40 -7.86 1.08 -12.32
N LYS A 41 -8.30 1.81 -13.36
CA LYS A 41 -9.51 1.47 -14.12
C LYS A 41 -9.39 0.16 -14.90
N VAL A 42 -8.21 -0.18 -15.42
CA VAL A 42 -7.98 -1.46 -16.12
C VAL A 42 -7.94 -2.63 -15.14
N THR A 43 -7.31 -2.46 -13.98
CA THR A 43 -7.26 -3.47 -12.91
C THR A 43 -8.64 -3.73 -12.29
N GLN A 44 -9.46 -2.69 -12.08
CA GLN A 44 -10.85 -2.83 -11.62
C GLN A 44 -11.72 -3.64 -12.60
N LYS A 45 -11.52 -3.48 -13.92
CA LYS A 45 -12.21 -4.31 -14.92
C LYS A 45 -11.74 -5.77 -14.92
N ARG A 46 -10.46 -6.04 -14.62
CA ARG A 46 -9.90 -7.40 -14.51
C ARG A 46 -10.35 -8.15 -13.26
N HIS A 47 -10.57 -7.46 -12.14
CA HIS A 47 -11.03 -8.09 -10.90
C HIS A 47 -12.51 -8.50 -10.90
N LYS A 48 -13.32 -7.98 -11.83
CA LYS A 48 -14.74 -8.37 -11.97
C LYS A 48 -14.95 -9.60 -12.87
N GLY A 49 -13.87 -10.20 -13.40
CA GLY A 49 -13.94 -11.29 -14.37
C GLY A 49 -13.22 -12.58 -13.98
N LYS A 50 -12.75 -12.72 -12.73
CA LYS A 50 -12.12 -13.96 -12.23
C LYS A 50 -13.01 -14.63 -11.19
N ASP A 51 -14.23 -14.94 -11.62
CA ASP A 51 -15.06 -15.94 -10.94
C ASP A 51 -15.52 -16.92 -12.02
N LYS A 52 -14.70 -17.94 -12.28
CA LYS A 52 -15.05 -19.18 -12.98
C LYS A 52 -13.87 -20.16 -12.98
N THR A 53 -13.99 -21.10 -12.04
CA THR A 53 -13.88 -22.56 -12.22
C THR A 53 -12.53 -23.21 -12.55
N GLU A 54 -12.24 -24.25 -11.74
CA GLU A 54 -11.68 -25.59 -12.05
C GLU A 54 -10.60 -25.93 -11.00
N ASP A 55 -10.96 -26.57 -9.89
CA ASP A 55 -11.21 -28.01 -9.69
C ASP A 55 -10.00 -28.94 -9.91
N VAL A 56 -9.81 -29.80 -8.92
CA VAL A 56 -8.97 -31.00 -8.81
C VAL A 56 -7.44 -30.79 -8.76
N ARG A 57 -6.87 -30.96 -7.55
CA ARG A 57 -6.03 -32.13 -7.17
C ARG A 57 -5.48 -31.97 -5.75
N ALA A 58 -6.06 -32.71 -4.81
CA ALA A 58 -5.30 -33.29 -3.68
C ALA A 58 -4.39 -34.41 -4.23
N PRO A 59 -3.33 -34.89 -3.54
CA PRO A 59 -3.09 -34.81 -2.09
C PRO A 59 -1.62 -34.51 -1.68
N VAL A 60 -1.39 -33.97 -0.48
CA VAL A 60 -0.37 -34.46 0.49
C VAL A 60 -0.78 -33.99 1.88
N SER A 61 -0.94 -34.94 2.79
CA SER A 61 -1.16 -34.75 4.22
C SER A 61 0.03 -34.03 4.86
N ALA A 62 -0.18 -32.80 5.34
CA ALA A 62 0.68 -32.09 6.29
C ALA A 62 -0.22 -31.62 7.46
N PRO A 63 0.30 -31.52 8.70
CA PRO A 63 -0.50 -31.45 9.92
C PRO A 63 -1.54 -30.35 9.85
N GLU A 64 -2.80 -30.70 10.06
CA GLU A 64 -3.97 -29.83 9.95
C GLU A 64 -3.75 -28.54 10.76
N PRO A 65 -3.49 -27.40 10.09
CA PRO A 65 -3.48 -26.11 10.76
C PRO A 65 -4.94 -25.77 11.05
N ALA A 66 -5.22 -25.36 12.28
CA ALA A 66 -6.56 -24.95 12.72
C ALA A 66 -7.25 -24.07 11.65
N PRO A 67 -8.57 -24.21 11.43
CA PRO A 67 -9.29 -23.48 10.39
C PRO A 67 -9.02 -21.97 10.53
N ILE A 68 -8.27 -21.41 9.59
CA ILE A 68 -8.05 -19.98 9.52
C ILE A 68 -9.38 -19.40 9.06
N GLU A 69 -9.99 -18.55 9.88
CA GLU A 69 -11.17 -17.80 9.46
C GLU A 69 -10.74 -16.79 8.39
N VAL A 70 -10.97 -17.15 7.12
CA VAL A 70 -10.69 -16.33 5.96
C VAL A 70 -11.99 -15.69 5.48
N GLU A 71 -11.98 -14.37 5.31
CA GLU A 71 -13.14 -13.63 4.80
C GLU A 71 -13.46 -14.02 3.34
N GLU A 72 -14.76 -14.15 3.02
CA GLU A 72 -15.25 -14.54 1.69
C GLU A 72 -14.74 -13.55 0.63
N GLY A 73 -13.91 -14.03 -0.29
CA GLY A 73 -13.25 -13.22 -1.32
C GLY A 73 -11.77 -12.94 -1.11
N ILE A 74 -11.10 -13.55 -0.12
CA ILE A 74 -9.62 -13.57 -0.05
C ILE A 74 -9.12 -14.89 -0.67
N PRO A 75 -8.34 -14.85 -1.76
CA PRO A 75 -7.85 -16.07 -2.41
C PRO A 75 -6.78 -16.78 -1.56
N GLY A 76 -6.75 -18.11 -1.61
CA GLY A 76 -5.86 -18.94 -0.79
C GLY A 76 -4.37 -18.66 -1.02
N GLU A 77 -4.01 -18.20 -2.22
CA GLU A 77 -2.65 -17.79 -2.58
C GLU A 77 -2.21 -16.56 -1.77
N VAL A 78 -3.13 -15.63 -1.49
CA VAL A 78 -2.83 -14.45 -0.65
C VAL A 78 -2.62 -14.88 0.80
N VAL A 79 -3.42 -15.82 1.30
CA VAL A 79 -3.24 -16.38 2.65
C VAL A 79 -1.91 -17.10 2.77
N ALA A 80 -1.52 -17.89 1.77
CA ALA A 80 -0.24 -18.59 1.71
C ALA A 80 0.96 -17.63 1.61
N ALA A 81 0.84 -16.56 0.82
CA ALA A 81 1.87 -15.53 0.72
C ALA A 81 2.05 -14.78 2.05
N ILE A 82 0.94 -14.45 2.73
CA ILE A 82 0.97 -13.81 4.05
C ILE A 82 1.60 -14.75 5.09
N SER A 83 1.21 -16.02 5.12
CA SER A 83 1.76 -16.98 6.08
C SER A 83 3.26 -17.22 5.86
N ALA A 84 3.71 -17.34 4.61
CA ALA A 84 5.12 -17.43 4.28
C ALA A 84 5.90 -16.17 4.70
N ALA A 85 5.35 -14.97 4.45
CA ALA A 85 5.99 -13.71 4.85
C ALA A 85 6.11 -13.60 6.38
N VAL A 86 5.05 -13.94 7.13
CA VAL A 86 5.07 -13.94 8.61
C VAL A 86 6.10 -14.93 9.13
N TYR A 87 6.20 -16.13 8.54
CA TYR A 87 7.21 -17.11 8.90
C TYR A 87 8.63 -16.59 8.66
N MET A 88 8.87 -15.89 7.55
CA MET A 88 10.18 -15.26 7.28
C MET A 88 10.52 -14.12 8.25
N THR A 89 9.53 -13.36 8.72
CA THR A 89 9.78 -12.23 9.65
C THR A 89 9.96 -12.65 11.10
N CYS A 90 9.24 -13.68 11.54
CA CYS A 90 9.23 -14.13 12.93
C CYS A 90 10.09 -15.38 13.18
N GLY A 91 10.54 -16.06 12.13
CA GLY A 91 11.30 -17.31 12.21
C GLY A 91 10.50 -18.43 12.87
N ASP A 92 11.19 -19.34 13.58
CA ASP A 92 10.55 -20.46 14.30
C ASP A 92 9.63 -20.04 15.45
N SER A 93 9.59 -18.75 15.81
CA SER A 93 8.64 -18.17 16.77
C SER A 93 7.41 -17.54 16.07
N ALA A 94 7.10 -17.94 14.84
CA ALA A 94 6.00 -17.38 14.09
C ALA A 94 4.65 -17.57 14.82
N PRO A 95 3.91 -16.49 15.10
CA PRO A 95 2.60 -16.60 15.72
C PRO A 95 1.61 -17.28 14.77
N VAL A 96 0.75 -18.14 15.32
CA VAL A 96 -0.32 -18.80 14.55
C VAL A 96 -1.32 -17.75 14.08
N ILE A 97 -1.53 -17.66 12.76
CA ILE A 97 -2.49 -16.75 12.15
C ILE A 97 -3.90 -17.26 12.42
N ARG A 98 -4.68 -16.51 13.21
CA ARG A 98 -6.06 -16.89 13.61
C ARG A 98 -7.13 -16.50 12.58
N SER A 99 -6.98 -15.34 11.94
CA SER A 99 -7.95 -14.85 10.95
C SER A 99 -7.29 -13.91 9.97
N VAL A 100 -7.72 -13.95 8.70
CA VAL A 100 -7.30 -12.99 7.67
C VAL A 100 -8.54 -12.25 7.18
N LYS A 101 -8.55 -10.93 7.36
CA LYS A 101 -9.66 -10.04 7.00
C LYS A 101 -9.16 -8.92 6.10
N ARG A 102 -9.99 -8.46 5.17
CA ARG A 102 -9.68 -7.28 4.36
C ARG A 102 -9.70 -6.06 5.27
N ALA A 103 -8.69 -5.22 5.12
CA ALA A 103 -8.71 -3.92 5.79
C ALA A 103 -9.93 -3.12 5.28
N ALA A 104 -10.67 -2.52 6.21
CA ALA A 104 -11.81 -1.66 5.86
C ALA A 104 -11.35 -0.57 4.87
N THR A 105 -12.26 -0.10 4.00
CA THR A 105 -11.96 0.80 2.86
C THR A 105 -11.25 2.11 3.24
N ASN A 106 -11.20 2.47 4.53
CA ASN A 106 -10.38 3.55 5.06
C ASN A 106 -9.90 3.23 6.49
N PRO A 107 -8.85 2.40 6.66
CA PRO A 107 -8.30 2.10 7.96
C PRO A 107 -7.40 3.26 8.39
N ARG A 108 -7.45 3.64 9.68
CA ARG A 108 -6.39 4.46 10.26
C ARG A 108 -5.05 3.76 10.01
N SER A 109 -3.96 4.51 9.83
CA SER A 109 -2.67 3.90 9.54
C SER A 109 -2.32 2.87 10.62
N LEU A 110 -2.10 1.61 10.21
CA LEU A 110 -1.82 0.51 11.15
C LEU A 110 -0.57 0.79 12.00
N TRP A 111 0.35 1.59 11.47
CA TRP A 111 1.57 2.04 12.16
C TRP A 111 1.27 3.08 13.24
N GLY A 112 0.32 3.99 12.99
CA GLY A 112 -0.10 4.98 13.99
C GLY A 112 -0.87 4.34 15.14
N GLU A 113 -1.65 3.29 14.86
CA GLU A 113 -2.35 2.54 15.89
C GLU A 113 -1.41 1.70 16.75
N ALA A 114 -0.45 0.98 16.12
CA ALA A 114 0.59 0.24 16.84
C ALA A 114 1.40 1.14 17.78
N GLY A 115 1.87 2.30 17.29
CA GLY A 115 2.61 3.25 18.11
C GLY A 115 1.80 3.78 19.31
N ARG A 116 0.50 4.06 19.13
CA ARG A 116 -0.36 4.46 20.26
C ARG A 116 -0.49 3.34 21.28
N LEU A 117 -0.75 2.11 20.83
CA LEU A 117 -0.92 0.95 21.70
C LEU A 117 0.33 0.69 22.56
N GLU A 118 1.52 0.80 21.97
CA GLU A 118 2.78 0.67 22.69
C GLU A 118 2.99 1.78 23.72
N ASN A 119 2.63 3.03 23.37
CA ASN A 119 2.76 4.17 24.28
C ASN A 119 1.72 4.19 25.40
N THR A 120 0.55 3.56 25.21
CA THR A 120 -0.54 3.54 26.21
C THR A 120 -0.65 2.21 26.95
N ARG A 121 0.26 1.26 26.70
CA ARG A 121 0.31 0.01 27.43
C ARG A 121 0.64 0.28 28.91
N PRO A 122 -0.16 -0.21 29.87
CA PRO A 122 0.19 -0.12 31.29
C PRO A 122 1.48 -0.91 31.56
N PHE A 123 2.29 -0.39 32.48
CA PHE A 123 3.53 -1.03 32.92
C PHE A 123 3.27 -2.21 33.86
#